data_AF-A0A497CEY2-F1
#
_entry.id   AF-A0A497CEY2-F1
#
_cell.length_a   1.000
_cell.length_b   1.000
_cell.length_c   1.000
_cell.angle_alpha   90.00
_cell.angle_beta   90.00
_cell.angle_gamma   90.00
#
_symmetry.space_group_name_H-M   'P 1'
#
loop_
_entity.id
_entity.type
_entity.pdbx_description
1 polymer ?
#
loop_
_entity_poly.entity_id
_entity_poly.type
_entity_poly.pdbx_seq_one_letter_code
_entity_poly.pdbx_strand_id
1 'polypeptide(L)'
;MALKSSKKRIRQNEKRRERNRRYLSSSRTLVKKAKIAIADGNLEQAKEATILATQSLDKAAAKGVIHKNNASRRKSRLMKSLVALEKAA
;
A
#
# COMPACT_ATOMS: atom_id res chain seq x y z
N MET A 1 17.69 27.01 -22.56
CA MET A 1 18.69 26.61 -21.54
C MET A 1 17.98 26.23 -20.24
N ALA A 2 18.02 24.97 -19.79
CA ALA A 2 17.41 24.60 -18.51
C ALA A 2 18.23 25.17 -17.34
N LEU A 3 17.61 26.05 -16.54
CA LEU A 3 18.18 26.71 -15.36
C LEU A 3 18.85 25.66 -14.45
N LYS A 4 20.01 25.97 -13.86
CA LYS A 4 20.81 25.04 -13.02
C LYS A 4 19.98 24.39 -11.90
N SER A 5 19.00 25.12 -11.37
CA SER A 5 18.03 24.64 -10.39
C SER A 5 17.13 23.52 -10.93
N SER A 6 16.64 23.63 -12.16
CA SER A 6 15.78 22.63 -12.82
C SER A 6 16.51 21.31 -13.03
N LYS A 7 17.77 21.34 -13.50
CA LYS A 7 18.60 20.12 -13.64
C LYS A 7 18.83 19.43 -12.29
N LYS A 8 18.97 20.18 -11.19
CA LYS A 8 19.05 19.62 -9.82
C LYS A 8 17.74 18.95 -9.42
N ARG A 9 16.58 19.57 -9.70
CA ARG A 9 15.26 19.00 -9.39
C ARG A 9 15.02 17.68 -10.12
N ILE A 10 15.41 17.57 -11.39
CA ILE A 10 15.29 16.32 -12.17
C ILE A 10 16.03 15.17 -11.46
N ARG A 11 17.29 15.35 -11.10
CA ARG A 11 18.09 14.34 -10.38
C ARG A 11 17.50 13.95 -9.03
N GLN A 12 16.95 14.91 -8.28
CA GLN A 12 16.28 14.64 -7.01
C GLN A 12 14.98 13.85 -7.20
N ASN A 13 14.20 14.20 -8.22
CA ASN A 13 12.94 13.56 -8.54
C ASN A 13 13.14 12.10 -8.96
N GLU A 14 14.18 11.81 -9.74
CA GLU A 14 14.52 10.44 -10.13
C GLU A 14 14.82 9.55 -8.92
N LYS A 15 15.70 10.00 -8.02
CA LYS A 15 16.01 9.30 -6.77
C LYS A 15 14.77 9.08 -5.90
N ARG A 16 13.90 10.08 -5.80
CA ARG A 16 12.62 9.96 -5.07
C ARG A 16 11.69 8.96 -5.74
N ARG A 17 11.59 9.01 -7.08
CA ARG A 17 10.75 8.10 -7.87
C ARG A 17 11.14 6.66 -7.67
N GLU A 18 12.43 6.33 -7.70
CA GLU A 18 12.90 4.95 -7.50
C GLU A 18 12.52 4.42 -6.11
N ARG A 19 12.78 5.20 -5.04
CA ARG A 19 12.39 4.82 -3.67
C ARG A 19 10.88 4.66 -3.54
N ASN A 20 10.12 5.63 -4.04
CA ASN A 20 8.66 5.62 -3.97
C ASN A 20 8.07 4.43 -4.75
N ARG A 21 8.68 4.06 -5.89
CA ARG A 21 8.24 2.91 -6.69
C ARG A 21 8.29 1.62 -5.87
N ARG A 22 9.37 1.38 -5.13
CA ARG A 22 9.52 0.16 -4.30
C ARG A 22 8.42 0.06 -3.24
N TYR A 23 8.21 1.11 -2.45
CA TYR A 23 7.15 1.12 -1.43
C TYR A 23 5.77 0.98 -2.06
N LEU A 24 5.50 1.71 -3.15
CA LEU A 24 4.20 1.69 -3.82
C LEU A 24 3.90 0.31 -4.43
N SER A 25 4.87 -0.34 -5.08
CA SER A 25 4.68 -1.67 -5.66
C SER A 25 4.45 -2.72 -4.58
N SER A 26 5.27 -2.74 -3.53
CA SER A 26 5.11 -3.69 -2.42
C SER A 26 3.76 -3.55 -1.74
N SER A 27 3.30 -2.33 -1.44
CA SER A 27 1.98 -2.12 -0.84
C SER A 27 0.84 -2.50 -1.77
N ARG A 28 0.98 -2.34 -3.10
CA ARG A 28 -0.03 -2.78 -4.07
C ARG A 28 -0.11 -4.31 -4.15
N THR A 29 1.04 -4.98 -4.16
CA THR A 29 1.11 -6.44 -4.18
C THR A 29 0.50 -7.05 -2.93
N LEU A 30 0.83 -6.55 -1.74
CA LEU A 30 0.29 -7.07 -0.48
C LEU A 30 -1.22 -6.85 -0.38
N VAL A 31 -1.71 -5.68 -0.78
CA VAL A 31 -3.16 -5.43 -0.84
C VAL A 31 -3.86 -6.36 -1.83
N LYS A 32 -3.23 -6.69 -2.96
CA LYS A 32 -3.78 -7.66 -3.92
C LYS A 32 -3.82 -9.07 -3.31
N LYS A 33 -2.74 -9.51 -2.64
CA LYS A 33 -2.69 -10.80 -1.94
C LYS A 33 -3.78 -10.92 -0.88
N ALA A 34 -3.97 -9.90 -0.05
CA ALA A 34 -5.04 -9.88 0.95
C ALA A 34 -6.43 -10.02 0.32
N LYS A 35 -6.69 -9.33 -0.80
CA LYS A 35 -7.97 -9.46 -1.52
C LYS A 35 -8.21 -10.86 -2.09
N ILE A 36 -7.16 -11.50 -2.60
CA ILE A 36 -7.25 -12.87 -3.14
C ILE A 36 -7.55 -13.84 -1.98
N ALA A 37 -6.78 -13.78 -0.89
CA ALA A 37 -7.01 -14.63 0.28
C ALA A 37 -8.42 -14.47 0.88
N ILE A 38 -8.98 -13.25 0.89
CA ILE A 38 -10.37 -13.00 1.30
C ILE A 38 -11.37 -13.65 0.32
N ALA A 39 -11.10 -13.59 -0.98
CA ALA A 39 -11.97 -14.18 -2.00
C ALA A 39 -11.93 -15.72 -1.98
N ASP A 40 -10.79 -16.31 -1.63
CA ASP A 40 -10.60 -17.76 -1.52
C ASP A 40 -11.26 -18.35 -0.26
N GLY A 41 -11.75 -17.50 0.66
CA GLY A 41 -12.52 -17.93 1.84
C GLY A 41 -11.68 -18.46 3.01
N ASN A 42 -10.35 -18.48 2.90
CA ASN A 42 -9.48 -18.93 4.00
C ASN A 42 -9.28 -17.82 5.04
N LEU A 43 -9.95 -17.97 6.19
CA LEU A 43 -9.99 -16.97 7.25
C LEU A 43 -8.63 -16.66 7.88
N GLU A 44 -7.80 -17.68 8.15
CA GLU A 44 -6.48 -17.48 8.76
C GLU A 44 -5.52 -16.77 7.80
N GLN A 45 -5.45 -17.25 6.55
CA GLN A 45 -4.61 -16.63 5.53
C GLN A 45 -5.06 -15.22 5.20
N ALA A 46 -6.37 -14.96 5.19
CA ALA A 46 -6.92 -13.62 5.00
C ALA A 46 -6.51 -12.66 6.12
N LYS A 47 -6.50 -13.12 7.39
CA LYS A 47 -6.06 -12.33 8.54
C LYS A 47 -4.59 -11.95 8.43
N GLU A 48 -3.71 -12.92 8.21
CA GLU A 48 -2.27 -12.69 8.08
C GLU A 48 -1.95 -11.75 6.91
N ALA A 49 -2.52 -12.01 5.74
CA ALA A 49 -2.31 -11.19 4.55
C ALA A 49 -2.81 -9.75 4.76
N THR A 50 -3.92 -9.58 5.47
CA THR A 50 -4.48 -8.26 5.80
C THR A 50 -3.58 -7.50 6.77
N ILE A 51 -3.02 -8.15 7.80
CA ILE A 51 -2.05 -7.54 8.72
C ILE A 51 -0.82 -7.05 7.94
N LEU A 52 -0.23 -7.90 7.09
CA LEU A 52 0.93 -7.51 6.27
C LEU A 52 0.61 -6.35 5.32
N ALA A 53 -0.57 -6.35 4.71
CA ALA A 53 -1.03 -5.27 3.85
C ALA A 53 -1.18 -3.95 4.62
N THR A 54 -1.76 -3.97 5.83
CA THR A 54 -1.89 -2.76 6.67
C THR A 54 -0.55 -2.21 7.10
N GLN A 55 0.36 -3.05 7.57
CA GLN A 55 1.72 -2.62 7.95
C GLN A 55 2.45 -1.95 6.77
N SER A 56 2.33 -2.51 5.56
CA SER A 56 2.93 -1.94 4.37
C SER A 56 2.33 -0.59 3.99
N LEU A 57 1.01 -0.44 4.08
CA LEU A 57 0.32 0.83 3.82
C LEU A 57 0.73 1.92 4.82
N ASP A 58 0.82 1.57 6.10
CA ASP A 58 1.20 2.51 7.15
C ASP A 58 2.67 2.94 6.99
N LYS A 59 3.58 2.01 6.64
CA LYS A 59 4.97 2.33 6.27
C LYS A 59 5.05 3.25 5.03
N ALA A 60 4.25 2.99 4.00
CA ALA A 60 4.22 3.83 2.79
C ALA A 60 3.68 5.23 3.08
N ALA A 61 2.73 5.36 4.01
CA ALA A 61 2.21 6.65 4.47
C ALA A 61 3.25 7.42 5.29
N ALA A 62 3.93 6.75 6.23
CA ALA A 62 4.99 7.36 7.04
C ALA A 62 6.16 7.88 6.19
N LYS A 63 6.49 7.20 5.08
CA LYS A 63 7.51 7.65 4.12
C LYS A 63 7.02 8.72 3.13
N GLY A 64 5.76 9.16 3.23
CA GLY A 64 5.17 10.17 2.34
C GLY A 64 4.94 9.69 0.90
N VAL A 65 4.97 8.37 0.66
CA VAL A 65 4.76 7.79 -0.68
C VAL A 65 3.28 7.81 -1.04
N ILE A 66 2.42 7.58 -0.06
CA ILE A 66 0.96 7.69 -0.18
C ILE A 66 0.43 8.64 0.90
N HIS A 67 -0.64 9.39 0.57
CA HIS A 67 -1.28 10.26 1.56
C HIS A 67 -1.94 9.44 2.68
N LYS A 68 -1.93 9.95 3.91
CA LYS A 68 -2.54 9.30 5.10
C LYS A 68 -4.00 8.87 4.88
N ASN A 69 -4.78 9.70 4.19
CA ASN A 69 -6.18 9.39 3.85
C ASN A 69 -6.28 8.28 2.79
N ASN A 70 -5.31 8.15 1.89
CA ASN A 70 -5.28 7.04 0.93
C ASN A 70 -4.98 5.72 1.65
N ALA A 71 -3.99 5.71 2.55
CA ALA A 71 -3.69 4.56 3.39
C ALA A 71 -4.90 4.15 4.24
N SER A 72 -5.52 5.10 4.94
CA SER A 72 -6.71 4.87 5.77
C SER A 72 -7.89 4.32 4.97
N ARG A 73 -8.18 4.88 3.79
CA ARG A 73 -9.25 4.37 2.91
C ARG A 73 -8.98 2.92 2.47
N ARG A 74 -7.74 2.58 2.13
CA ARG A 74 -7.37 1.22 1.71
C ARG A 74 -7.45 0.23 2.88
N LYS A 75 -6.99 0.63 4.06
CA LYS A 75 -7.09 -0.14 5.32
C LYS A 75 -8.55 -0.42 5.68
N SER A 76 -9.38 0.62 5.71
CA SER A 76 -10.82 0.50 6.02
C SER A 76 -11.54 -0.46 5.07
N ARG A 77 -11.28 -0.37 3.77
CA ARG A 77 -11.89 -1.28 2.78
C ARG A 77 -11.48 -2.74 2.98
N LEU A 78 -10.19 -3.01 3.23
CA LEU A 78 -9.71 -4.37 3.50
C LEU A 78 -10.34 -4.95 4.77
N MET A 79 -10.36 -4.17 5.85
CA MET A 79 -10.95 -4.59 7.11
C MET A 79 -12.44 -4.86 6.97
N LYS A 80 -13.18 -4.02 6.24
CA LYS A 80 -14.60 -4.25 5.96
C LYS A 80 -14.84 -5.58 5.23
N SER A 81 -14.00 -5.91 4.25
CA SER A 81 -14.09 -7.18 3.53
C SER A 81 -13.75 -8.38 4.42
N LEU A 82 -12.75 -8.26 5.29
CA LEU A 82 -12.38 -9.31 6.24
C LEU A 82 -13.51 -9.56 7.25
N VAL A 83 -14.08 -8.51 7.83
CA VAL A 83 -15.23 -8.63 8.77
C VAL A 83 -16.45 -9.22 8.08
N ALA A 84 -16.68 -8.91 6.80
CA ALA A 84 -17.75 -9.54 6.04
C ALA A 84 -17.53 -11.04 5.86
N LEU A 85 -16.28 -11.46 5.62
CA LEU A 85 -15.91 -12.88 5.55
C LEU A 85 -16.08 -13.56 6.92
N GLU A 86 -15.64 -12.93 8.02
CA GLU A 86 -15.81 -13.43 9.39
C GLU A 86 -17.28 -13.63 9.80
N LYS A 87 -18.21 -12.85 9.23
CA LYS A 87 -19.65 -12.99 9.48
C LYS A 87 -20.32 -14.05 8.63
N ALA A 88 -19.71 -14.40 7.49
CA ALA A 88 -20.24 -15.35 6.53
C ALA A 88 -19.73 -16.77 6.79
N ALA A 89 -18.58 -16.90 7.45
CA ALA A 89 -18.07 -18.14 8.03
C ALA A 89 -18.75 -18.44 9.37
#